data_AF-A0A9N9NT19-F1
#
_entry.id   AF-A0A9N9NT19-F1
#
_cell.length_a   1.000
_cell.length_b   1.000
_cell.length_c   1.000
_cell.angle_alpha   90.00
_cell.angle_beta   90.00
_cell.angle_gamma   90.00
#
_symmetry.space_group_name_H-M   'P 1'
#
loop_
_entity.id
_entity.type
_entity.pdbx_description
1 polymer ?
#
loop_
_entity_poly.entity_id
_entity_poly.type
_entity_poly.pdbx_seq_one_letter_code
_entity_poly.pdbx_strand_id
1 'polypeptide(L)'
;AVKILDDGVSCDIIKIGNMIRSKERFVKRRQRLIGPNGSTLKAIELLTQCYIMVQGNTVSAMGSYKSLKEVRRIVIDCLKNVHPIYHIKELMIKRELAKDPKLKNESWDRFLPHFKKQNVKRPKKQIKKKEYTPFPPPQTPRK
;
A
#
# COMPACT_ATOMS: atom_id res chain seq x y z
N ALA A 1 -0.64 23.73 7.36
CA ALA A 1 0.75 23.86 7.83
C ALA A 1 0.79 24.31 9.29
N VAL A 2 0.14 25.43 9.65
CA VAL A 2 0.15 25.98 11.03
C VAL A 2 -0.19 24.96 12.12
N LYS A 3 -1.08 24.00 11.85
CA LYS A 3 -1.43 22.89 12.77
C LYS A 3 -0.26 22.05 13.27
N ILE A 4 0.92 22.10 12.64
CA ILE A 4 2.11 21.39 13.12
C ILE A 4 2.72 22.02 14.38
N LEU A 5 2.35 23.28 14.68
CA LEU A 5 2.79 23.99 15.88
C LEU A 5 1.99 23.58 17.11
N ASP A 6 0.88 22.88 16.94
CA ASP A 6 0.03 22.41 18.04
C ASP A 6 0.64 21.16 18.68
N ASP A 7 0.62 21.13 20.02
CA ASP A 7 1.08 19.96 20.77
C ASP A 7 0.25 18.71 20.41
N GLY A 8 0.95 17.61 20.12
CA GLY A 8 0.34 16.33 19.72
C GLY A 8 0.15 16.14 18.22
N VAL A 9 0.46 17.16 17.40
CA VAL A 9 0.57 17.01 15.95
C VAL A 9 2.03 16.76 15.58
N SER A 10 2.29 15.69 14.85
CA SER A 10 3.62 15.36 14.32
C SER A 10 3.55 15.21 12.81
N CYS A 11 4.71 15.23 12.15
CA CYS A 11 4.83 14.95 10.72
C CYS A 11 5.61 13.67 10.49
N ASP A 12 5.33 13.02 9.36
CA ASP A 12 6.07 11.85 8.92
C ASP A 12 6.30 11.90 7.40
N ILE A 13 7.52 11.60 6.97
CA ILE A 13 7.90 11.54 5.55
C ILE A 13 8.28 10.10 5.21
N ILE A 14 7.45 9.45 4.41
CA ILE A 14 7.58 8.04 4.04
C ILE A 14 8.20 7.96 2.65
N LYS A 15 9.44 7.45 2.59
CA LYS A 15 10.15 7.21 1.32
C LYS A 15 9.58 5.99 0.60
N ILE A 16 9.06 6.19 -0.61
CA ILE A 16 8.44 5.13 -1.41
C ILE A 16 9.22 4.75 -2.68
N GLY A 17 10.13 5.60 -3.15
CA GLY A 17 10.81 5.45 -4.44
C GLY A 17 11.61 4.16 -4.64
N ASN A 18 12.26 3.65 -3.59
CA ASN A 18 13.19 2.52 -3.71
C ASN A 18 12.53 1.15 -3.46
N MET A 19 11.21 1.10 -3.25
CA MET A 19 10.54 -0.16 -2.90
C MET A 19 10.25 -1.06 -4.11
N ILE A 20 10.24 -0.51 -5.33
CA ILE A 20 9.87 -1.23 -6.55
C ILE A 20 10.85 -0.87 -7.67
N ARG A 21 11.47 -1.89 -8.28
CA ARG A 21 12.45 -1.71 -9.38
C ARG A 21 11.81 -1.21 -10.69
N SER A 22 10.58 -1.64 -10.99
CA SER A 22 9.88 -1.27 -12.23
C SER A 22 9.12 0.05 -12.05
N LYS A 23 9.46 1.05 -12.88
CA LYS A 23 8.80 2.37 -12.89
C LYS A 23 7.30 2.27 -13.14
N GLU A 24 6.88 1.46 -14.10
CA GLU A 24 5.46 1.28 -14.44
C GLU A 24 4.66 0.70 -13.25
N ARG A 25 5.24 -0.32 -12.59
CA ARG A 25 4.61 -0.96 -11.44
C ARG A 25 4.56 -0.02 -10.23
N PHE A 26 5.58 0.81 -10.06
CA PHE A 26 5.61 1.87 -9.05
C PHE A 26 4.50 2.90 -9.27
N VAL A 27 4.35 3.42 -10.50
CA VAL A 27 3.30 4.39 -10.85
C VAL A 27 1.91 3.80 -10.60
N LYS A 28 1.66 2.55 -11.03
CA LYS A 28 0.39 1.85 -10.79
C LYS A 28 0.07 1.67 -9.30
N ARG A 29 1.05 1.30 -8.46
CA ARG A 29 0.83 1.14 -7.00
C ARG A 29 0.72 2.48 -6.27
N ARG A 30 1.44 3.52 -6.71
CA ARG A 30 1.27 4.88 -6.19
C ARG A 30 -0.11 5.43 -6.52
N GLN A 31 -0.59 5.25 -7.75
CA GLN A 31 -1.93 5.66 -8.16
C GLN A 31 -3.01 4.90 -7.36
N ARG A 32 -2.79 3.62 -7.08
CA ARG A 32 -3.68 2.82 -6.21
C ARG A 32 -3.81 3.39 -4.80
N LEU A 33 -2.73 3.95 -4.24
CA LEU A 33 -2.78 4.60 -2.91
C LEU A 33 -3.67 5.84 -2.93
N ILE A 34 -3.63 6.63 -4.01
CA ILE A 34 -4.49 7.80 -4.21
C ILE A 34 -5.95 7.36 -4.41
N GLY A 35 -6.14 6.33 -5.24
CA GLY A 35 -7.45 5.83 -5.64
C GLY A 35 -8.09 6.64 -6.77
N PRO A 36 -9.21 6.16 -7.34
CA PRO A 36 -9.97 6.91 -8.32
C PRO A 36 -10.51 8.19 -7.68
N ASN A 37 -10.33 9.33 -8.34
CA ASN A 37 -10.73 10.66 -7.84
C ASN A 37 -10.22 10.99 -6.42
N GLY A 38 -9.12 10.37 -5.96
CA GLY A 38 -8.58 10.60 -4.62
C GLY A 38 -9.39 9.95 -3.48
N SER A 39 -10.41 9.14 -3.79
CA SER A 39 -11.32 8.53 -2.80
C SER A 39 -10.61 7.68 -1.74
N THR A 40 -9.61 6.88 -2.15
CA THR A 40 -8.87 6.00 -1.22
C THR A 40 -8.03 6.81 -0.26
N LEU A 41 -7.31 7.82 -0.76
CA LEU A 41 -6.53 8.73 0.07
C LEU A 41 -7.45 9.49 1.03
N LYS A 42 -8.58 10.01 0.53
CA LYS A 42 -9.52 10.74 1.37
C LYS A 42 -10.14 9.89 2.49
N ALA A 43 -10.45 8.63 2.19
CA ALA A 43 -10.93 7.69 3.19
C ALA A 43 -9.89 7.46 4.31
N ILE A 44 -8.60 7.31 3.95
CA ILE A 44 -7.52 7.14 4.93
C ILE A 44 -7.38 8.41 5.79
N GLU A 45 -7.43 9.60 5.18
CA GLU A 45 -7.40 10.87 5.93
C GLU A 45 -8.53 10.96 6.95
N LEU A 46 -9.77 10.64 6.56
CA LEU A 46 -10.94 10.71 7.44
C LEU A 46 -10.88 9.67 8.57
N LEU A 47 -10.38 8.47 8.29
CA LEU A 47 -10.26 7.41 9.28
C LEU A 47 -9.16 7.71 10.31
N THR A 48 -8.01 8.17 9.85
CA THR A 48 -6.82 8.39 10.68
C THR A 48 -6.71 9.81 11.26
N GLN A 49 -7.58 10.72 10.82
CA GLN A 49 -7.53 12.16 11.14
C GLN A 49 -6.17 12.80 10.80
N CYS A 50 -5.53 12.26 9.76
CA CYS A 50 -4.26 12.77 9.24
C CYS A 50 -4.49 13.55 7.95
N TYR A 51 -3.62 14.52 7.69
CA TYR A 51 -3.44 15.10 6.37
C TYR A 51 -2.38 14.29 5.62
N ILE A 52 -2.66 13.86 4.38
CA ILE A 52 -1.75 13.01 3.61
C ILE A 52 -1.52 13.61 2.22
N MET A 53 -0.26 13.77 1.86
CA MET A 53 0.14 14.26 0.53
C MET A 53 1.06 13.25 -0.15
N VAL A 54 0.63 12.75 -1.31
CA VAL A 54 1.43 11.84 -2.14
C VAL A 54 2.10 12.65 -3.24
N GLN A 55 3.43 12.85 -3.15
CA GLN A 55 4.18 13.64 -4.13
C GLN A 55 5.45 12.91 -4.56
N GLY A 56 5.63 12.75 -5.87
CA GLY A 56 6.84 12.16 -6.43
C GLY A 56 7.12 10.75 -5.87
N ASN A 57 8.23 10.64 -5.14
CA ASN A 57 8.76 9.40 -4.55
C ASN A 57 8.63 9.35 -3.02
N THR A 58 7.81 10.22 -2.44
CA THR A 58 7.56 10.33 -1.01
C THR A 58 6.06 10.50 -0.73
N VAL A 59 5.65 10.09 0.47
CA VAL A 59 4.33 10.39 1.02
C VAL A 59 4.55 11.14 2.32
N SER A 60 4.04 12.36 2.39
CA SER A 60 4.07 13.18 3.59
C SER A 60 2.75 13.04 4.34
N ALA A 61 2.82 12.85 5.65
CA ALA A 61 1.64 12.78 6.51
C ALA A 61 1.81 13.71 7.72
N MET A 62 0.71 14.28 8.21
CA MET A 62 0.67 15.06 9.44
C MET A 62 -0.53 14.63 10.28
N GLY A 63 -0.34 14.44 11.58
CA GLY A 63 -1.39 14.03 12.52
C GLY A 63 -0.82 13.48 13.83
N SER A 64 -1.65 12.75 14.57
CA SER A 64 -1.22 12.15 15.84
C SER A 64 -0.19 11.03 15.62
N TYR A 65 0.72 10.83 16.58
CA TYR A 65 1.77 9.81 16.47
C TYR A 65 1.22 8.38 16.25
N LYS A 66 0.09 8.03 16.89
CA LYS A 66 -0.57 6.73 16.70
C LYS A 66 -1.08 6.58 15.27
N SER A 67 -1.78 7.60 14.78
CA SER A 67 -2.30 7.63 13.41
C SER A 67 -1.18 7.59 12.36
N LEU A 68 -0.06 8.29 12.59
CA LEU A 68 1.08 8.29 11.67
C LEU A 68 1.70 6.89 11.52
N LYS A 69 1.76 6.10 12.60
CA LYS A 69 2.20 4.69 12.52
C LYS A 69 1.26 3.86 11.64
N GLU A 70 -0.04 4.07 11.74
CA GLU A 70 -1.03 3.38 10.90
C GLU A 70 -0.89 3.78 9.43
N VAL A 71 -0.81 5.08 9.14
CA VAL A 71 -0.59 5.60 7.77
C VAL A 71 0.70 5.03 7.18
N ARG A 72 1.80 5.03 7.93
CA ARG A 72 3.08 4.44 7.51
C ARG A 72 2.94 2.97 7.13
N ARG A 73 2.24 2.17 7.95
CA ARG A 73 1.97 0.76 7.66
C ARG A 73 1.18 0.61 6.36
N ILE A 74 0.10 1.38 6.18
CA ILE A 74 -0.76 1.33 4.99
C ILE A 74 0.02 1.67 3.72
N VAL A 75 0.84 2.72 3.75
CA VAL A 75 1.64 3.15 2.59
C VAL A 75 2.66 2.09 2.19
N ILE A 76 3.38 1.54 3.17
CA ILE A 76 4.39 0.50 2.93
C ILE A 76 3.73 -0.77 2.36
N ASP A 77 2.65 -1.23 2.97
CA ASP A 77 1.95 -2.46 2.55
C ASP A 77 1.29 -2.29 1.17
N CYS A 78 0.75 -1.11 0.87
CA CYS A 78 0.24 -0.77 -0.47
C CYS A 78 1.30 -0.99 -1.56
N LEU A 79 2.53 -0.56 -1.29
CA LEU A 79 3.65 -0.72 -2.21
C LEU A 79 4.25 -2.12 -2.19
N LYS A 80 4.05 -2.90 -1.13
CA LYS A 80 4.34 -4.35 -1.06
C LYS A 80 3.25 -5.24 -1.68
N ASN A 81 2.34 -4.67 -2.46
CA ASN A 81 1.27 -5.36 -3.20
C ASN A 81 0.05 -5.78 -2.37
N VAL A 82 -0.12 -5.27 -1.17
CA VAL A 82 -1.41 -5.33 -0.45
C VAL A 82 -2.28 -4.19 -0.98
N HIS A 83 -3.59 -4.36 -1.11
CA HIS A 83 -4.46 -3.27 -1.55
C HIS A 83 -4.89 -2.41 -0.35
N PRO A 84 -4.83 -1.06 -0.41
CA PRO A 84 -5.15 -0.20 0.72
C PRO A 84 -6.59 -0.38 1.25
N ILE A 85 -7.51 -0.82 0.39
CA ILE A 85 -8.89 -1.17 0.78
C ILE A 85 -8.96 -2.18 1.94
N TYR A 86 -7.99 -3.09 2.06
CA TYR A 86 -7.97 -4.07 3.14
C TYR A 86 -7.71 -3.39 4.49
N HIS A 87 -6.77 -2.45 4.53
CA HIS A 87 -6.51 -1.65 5.73
C HIS A 87 -7.63 -0.66 6.02
N ILE A 88 -8.28 -0.10 5.00
CA ILE A 88 -9.46 0.76 5.21
C ILE A 88 -10.56 -0.04 5.91
N LYS A 89 -10.85 -1.26 5.43
CA LYS A 89 -11.82 -2.15 6.10
C LYS A 89 -11.40 -2.50 7.53
N GLU A 90 -10.12 -2.82 7.73
CA GLU A 90 -9.53 -3.08 9.06
C GLU A 90 -9.76 -1.89 10.01
N LEU A 91 -9.46 -0.67 9.57
CA LEU A 91 -9.62 0.56 10.35
C LEU A 91 -11.09 0.88 10.64
N MET A 92 -12.00 0.67 9.68
CA MET A 92 -13.43 0.85 9.89
C MET A 92 -13.94 -0.06 11.00
N ILE A 93 -13.58 -1.35 10.96
CA ILE A 93 -13.99 -2.33 11.97
C ILE A 93 -13.40 -1.98 13.34
N LYS A 94 -12.10 -1.65 13.41
CA LYS A 94 -11.47 -1.23 14.67
C LYS A 94 -12.13 0.00 15.27
N ARG A 95 -12.52 0.97 14.43
CA ARG A 95 -13.19 2.20 14.89
C ARG A 95 -14.58 1.93 15.46
N GLU A 96 -15.33 1.00 14.88
CA GLU A 96 -16.62 0.57 15.44
C GLU A 96 -16.44 -0.23 16.73
N LEU A 97 -15.53 -1.22 16.75
CA LEU A 97 -15.24 -2.02 17.95
C LEU A 97 -14.73 -1.16 19.13
N ALA A 98 -13.96 -0.10 18.86
CA ALA A 98 -13.46 0.80 19.89
C ALA A 98 -14.58 1.61 20.60
N LYS A 99 -15.76 1.76 19.97
CA LYS A 99 -16.92 2.42 20.60
C LYS A 99 -17.55 1.55 21.67
N ASP A 100 -17.51 0.23 21.51
CA ASP A 100 -18.11 -0.72 22.44
C ASP A 100 -17.27 -0.86 23.72
N PRO A 101 -17.80 -0.47 24.90
CA PRO A 101 -17.04 -0.53 26.15
C PRO A 101 -16.75 -1.96 26.63
N LYS A 102 -17.57 -2.93 26.24
CA LYS A 102 -17.44 -4.35 26.64
C LYS A 102 -16.21 -5.03 26.04
N LEU A 103 -15.86 -4.66 24.81
CA LEU A 103 -14.81 -5.32 24.02
C LEU A 103 -13.42 -4.66 24.20
N LYS A 104 -13.29 -3.63 25.05
CA LYS A 104 -12.03 -2.86 25.20
C LYS A 104 -10.84 -3.68 25.69
N ASN A 105 -11.09 -4.71 26.51
CA ASN A 105 -10.05 -5.53 27.13
C ASN A 105 -9.81 -6.86 26.40
N GLU A 106 -10.56 -7.14 25.34
CA GLU A 106 -10.48 -8.41 24.59
C GLU A 106 -9.68 -8.24 23.29
N SER A 107 -9.10 -9.34 22.81
CA SER A 107 -8.43 -9.34 21.50
C SER A 107 -9.45 -9.24 20.37
N TRP A 108 -9.25 -8.27 19.47
CA TRP A 108 -10.13 -8.04 18.32
C TRP A 108 -9.81 -8.92 17.10
N ASP A 109 -8.82 -9.80 17.19
CA ASP A 109 -8.30 -10.57 16.04
C ASP A 109 -9.38 -11.43 15.34
N ARG A 110 -10.39 -11.89 16.09
CA ARG A 110 -11.53 -12.65 15.56
C ARG A 110 -12.38 -11.82 14.58
N PHE A 111 -12.49 -10.51 14.79
CA PHE A 111 -13.30 -9.60 13.98
C PHE A 111 -12.52 -8.99 12.82
N LEU A 112 -11.18 -9.05 12.88
CA LEU A 112 -10.34 -8.49 11.83
C LEU A 112 -10.33 -9.40 10.60
N PRO A 113 -10.53 -8.84 9.39
CA PRO A 113 -10.57 -9.63 8.18
C PRO A 113 -9.17 -10.07 7.78
N HIS A 114 -8.88 -11.37 7.89
CA HIS A 114 -7.63 -11.97 7.45
C HIS A 114 -7.67 -12.30 5.96
N PHE A 115 -7.21 -11.38 5.12
CA PHE A 115 -7.07 -11.63 3.68
C PHE A 115 -5.83 -12.50 3.42
N LYS A 116 -5.96 -13.82 3.63
CA LYS A 116 -4.94 -14.78 3.19
C LYS A 116 -4.88 -14.81 1.67
N LYS A 117 -3.70 -14.56 1.12
CA LYS A 117 -3.42 -14.83 -0.29
C LYS A 117 -3.59 -16.33 -0.53
N GLN A 118 -4.60 -16.71 -1.30
CA GLN A 118 -4.71 -18.06 -1.84
C GLN A 118 -3.51 -18.31 -2.77
N ASN A 119 -2.45 -18.92 -2.25
CA ASN A 119 -1.29 -19.36 -3.02
C ASN A 119 -1.62 -20.68 -3.75
N VAL A 120 -2.72 -20.71 -4.49
CA VAL A 120 -3.03 -21.86 -5.35
C VAL A 120 -2.05 -21.81 -6.52
N LYS A 121 -1.06 -22.70 -6.50
CA LYS A 121 -0.06 -22.82 -7.56
C LYS A 121 -0.76 -23.31 -8.82
N ARG A 122 -0.96 -22.42 -9.80
CA ARG A 122 -1.32 -22.84 -11.16
C ARG A 122 -0.09 -23.49 -11.81
N PRO A 123 -0.21 -24.64 -12.48
CA PRO A 123 0.90 -25.25 -13.19
C PRO A 123 1.39 -24.28 -14.27
N LYS A 124 2.68 -23.93 -14.21
CA LYS A 124 3.30 -23.11 -15.26
C LYS A 124 3.65 -24.02 -16.42
N LYS A 125 3.25 -23.65 -17.63
CA LYS A 125 3.72 -24.31 -18.86
C LYS A 125 5.25 -24.25 -18.87
N GLN A 126 5.91 -25.40 -18.97
CA GLN A 126 7.38 -25.45 -19.03
C GLN A 126 7.83 -24.78 -20.33
N ILE A 127 8.38 -23.58 -20.24
CA ILE A 127 9.03 -22.92 -21.36
C ILE A 127 10.42 -23.56 -21.48
N LYS A 128 10.66 -24.37 -22.52
CA LYS A 128 12.01 -24.82 -22.86
C LYS A 128 12.86 -23.58 -23.12
N LYS A 129 13.88 -23.35 -22.29
CA LYS A 129 14.83 -22.25 -22.50
C LYS A 129 15.66 -22.60 -23.74
N LYS A 130 15.74 -21.67 -24.70
CA LYS A 130 16.69 -21.77 -25.81
C LYS A 130 18.09 -21.61 -25.23
N GLU A 131 19.06 -22.39 -25.72
CA GLU A 131 20.46 -22.18 -25.37
C GLU A 131 20.90 -20.80 -25.83
N TYR A 132 21.60 -20.08 -24.95
CA TYR A 132 22.10 -18.76 -25.26
C TYR A 132 23.36 -18.89 -26.11
N THR A 133 23.27 -18.43 -27.35
CA THR A 133 24.43 -18.25 -28.22
C THR A 133 24.71 -16.75 -28.35
N PRO A 134 25.97 -16.30 -28.21
CA PRO A 134 26.31 -14.89 -28.37
C PRO A 134 26.26 -14.45 -29.85
N PHE A 135 26.31 -15.40 -30.78
CA PHE A 135 26.25 -15.14 -32.22
C PHE A 135 24.80 -15.13 -32.73
N PRO A 136 24.44 -14.18 -33.62
CA PRO A 136 23.15 -14.19 -34.29
C PRO A 136 23.07 -15.31 -35.35
N PRO A 137 21.88 -15.84 -35.66
CA PRO A 137 21.69 -16.79 -36.75
C PRO A 137 21.87 -16.12 -38.12
N PRO A 138 22.18 -16.90 -39.18
CA PRO A 138 22.29 -16.36 -40.54
C PRO A 138 20.95 -15.82 -41.06
N GLN A 139 21.01 -14.80 -41.94
CA GLN A 139 19.83 -14.22 -42.59
C GLN A 139 19.26 -15.17 -43.65
N THR A 140 17.94 -15.19 -43.85
CA THR A 140 17.30 -15.97 -44.91
C THR A 140 17.61 -15.35 -46.29
N PRO A 141 18.10 -16.11 -47.27
CA PRO A 141 18.39 -15.59 -48.61
C PRO A 141 17.11 -15.15 -49.34
N ARG A 142 17.26 -14.21 -50.27
CA ARG A 142 16.16 -13.80 -51.17
C ARG A 142 15.93 -14.86 -52.25
N LYS A 143 14.68 -14.96 -52.73
CA LYS A 143 14.33 -15.80 -53.89
C LYS A 143 14.93 -15.24 -55.17
#